data_AF-A0A1Y1XU78-F1
#
_entry.id   AF-A0A1Y1XU78-F1
#
_cell.length_a   1.000
_cell.length_b   1.000
_cell.length_c   1.000
_cell.angle_alpha   90.00
_cell.angle_beta   90.00
_cell.angle_gamma   90.00
#
_symmetry.space_group_name_H-M   'P 1'
#
loop_
_entity.id
_entity.type
_entity.pdbx_description
1 polymer ?
#
loop_
_entity_poly.entity_id
_entity_poly.type
_entity_poly.pdbx_seq_one_letter_code
_entity_poly.pdbx_strand_id
1 'polypeptide(L)'
;MKSTNWVLEGTGPDQIQVSYCNHCGTHKPQRCHHCSSCDKCILKMDQYVVFMINRCVGWRNYKIFYLLILYTSLYCIYIPASVTYPVVARYNVSTRQGVHIEWTLLIALASLLGIFLVAFTVFHTRLILRNQTTIENIRQKQKHIEPRVNVYDLGPLENWKAIMGASFWLWFGTKSSVSFVLWCPVTLLTHSPTFTPTP
;
A
#
# COMPACT_ATOMS: atom_id res chain seq x y z
N MET A 1 -17.59 -0.24 8.16
CA MET A 1 -16.63 0.52 8.99
C MET A 1 -17.40 1.56 9.78
N LYS A 2 -17.61 1.36 11.09
CA LYS A 2 -18.32 2.34 11.93
C LYS A 2 -17.40 3.55 12.13
N SER A 3 -17.89 4.73 11.75
CA SER A 3 -17.20 6.00 11.96
C SER A 3 -17.13 6.30 13.45
N THR A 4 -15.93 6.22 14.03
CA THR A 4 -15.69 6.75 15.37
C THR A 4 -15.59 8.28 15.29
N ASN A 5 -16.29 8.95 16.21
CA ASN A 5 -16.40 10.40 16.30
C ASN A 5 -15.01 11.03 16.48
N TRP A 6 -14.67 11.97 15.59
CA TRP A 6 -13.42 12.73 15.65
C TRP A 6 -13.72 14.11 16.24
N VAL A 7 -13.04 14.46 17.34
CA VAL A 7 -12.98 15.86 17.77
C VAL A 7 -11.89 16.53 16.94
N LEU A 8 -12.29 17.55 16.16
CA LEU A 8 -11.36 18.38 15.41
C LEU A 8 -10.90 19.49 16.33
N GLU A 9 -9.61 19.53 16.65
CA GLU A 9 -9.01 20.60 17.45
C GLU A 9 -8.04 21.36 16.53
N GLY A 10 -8.42 22.60 16.16
CA GLY A 10 -7.59 23.47 15.31
C GLY A 10 -8.39 24.46 14.46
N THR A 11 -8.43 25.73 14.89
CA THR A 11 -8.88 26.91 14.14
C THR A 11 -7.68 27.61 13.50
N GLY A 12 -7.49 27.46 12.19
CA GLY A 12 -6.52 28.25 11.42
C GLY A 12 -6.11 27.60 10.08
N PRO A 13 -5.80 28.37 9.02
CA PRO A 13 -5.51 27.84 7.68
C PRO A 13 -4.18 27.06 7.57
N ASP A 14 -3.26 27.22 8.52
CA ASP A 14 -1.94 26.58 8.53
C ASP A 14 -1.74 25.53 9.65
N GLN A 15 -2.81 25.14 10.35
CA GLN A 15 -2.73 24.23 11.49
C GLN A 15 -2.83 22.77 11.03
N ILE A 16 -1.80 21.98 11.33
CA ILE A 16 -1.79 20.52 11.18
C ILE A 16 -2.96 19.95 11.98
N GLN A 17 -3.98 19.39 11.33
CA GLN A 17 -5.09 18.71 12.03
C GLN A 17 -4.55 17.55 12.88
N VAL A 18 -4.42 17.76 14.18
CA VAL A 18 -4.05 16.72 15.14
C VAL A 18 -5.35 16.10 15.63
N SER A 19 -5.55 14.81 15.34
CA SER A 19 -6.74 14.09 15.80
C SER A 19 -6.39 13.24 17.01
N TYR A 20 -7.22 13.23 18.04
CA TYR A 20 -6.97 12.41 19.23
C TYR A 20 -7.57 11.01 19.09
N CYS A 21 -6.90 9.99 19.65
CA CYS A 21 -7.43 8.63 19.73
C CYS A 21 -7.97 8.32 21.13
N ASN A 22 -9.28 8.26 21.30
CA ASN A 22 -9.87 7.85 22.59
C ASN A 22 -9.47 6.41 22.98
N HIS A 23 -9.34 5.50 22.02
CA HIS A 23 -8.94 4.11 22.28
C HIS A 23 -7.47 3.94 22.70
N CYS A 24 -6.57 4.78 22.20
CA CYS A 24 -5.13 4.63 22.44
C CYS A 24 -4.56 5.70 23.37
N GLY A 25 -5.37 6.66 23.81
CA GLY A 25 -4.95 7.76 24.70
C GLY A 25 -3.83 8.64 24.13
N THR A 26 -3.75 8.78 22.80
CA THR A 26 -2.62 9.47 22.15
C THR A 26 -3.05 10.33 20.97
N HIS A 27 -2.30 11.41 20.72
CA HIS A 27 -2.47 12.27 19.55
C HIS A 27 -1.98 11.56 18.30
N LYS A 28 -2.80 11.56 17.26
CA LYS A 28 -2.50 10.93 15.98
C LYS A 28 -1.75 11.91 15.08
N PRO A 29 -0.59 11.52 14.55
CA PRO A 29 0.04 12.29 13.48
C PRO A 29 -0.85 12.23 12.22
N GLN A 30 -0.60 13.14 11.28
CA GLN A 30 -1.27 13.17 9.97
C GLN A 30 -1.23 11.78 9.30
N ARG A 31 -2.33 11.40 8.65
CA ARG A 31 -2.49 10.11 7.93
C ARG A 31 -2.42 8.86 8.82
N CYS A 32 -2.50 8.99 10.14
CA CYS A 32 -2.61 7.87 11.07
C CYS A 32 -4.08 7.50 11.32
N HIS A 33 -4.38 6.20 11.29
CA HIS A 33 -5.73 5.68 11.54
C HIS A 33 -5.68 4.59 12.61
N HIS A 34 -6.73 4.53 13.45
CA HIS A 34 -6.86 3.45 14.42
C HIS A 34 -7.55 2.25 13.75
N CYS A 35 -6.92 1.09 13.84
CA CYS A 35 -7.38 -0.16 13.25
C CYS A 35 -8.00 -1.00 14.37
N SER A 36 -9.34 -1.11 14.43
CA SER A 36 -10.03 -1.83 15.51
C SER A 36 -9.66 -3.31 15.58
N SER A 37 -9.37 -3.93 14.42
CA SER A 37 -8.92 -5.33 14.36
C SER A 37 -7.50 -5.55 14.91
N CYS A 38 -6.65 -4.52 14.88
CA CYS A 38 -5.29 -4.58 15.45
C CYS A 38 -5.19 -3.90 16.82
N ASP A 39 -6.27 -3.24 17.27
CA ASP A 39 -6.38 -2.41 18.46
C ASP A 39 -5.21 -1.40 18.66
N LYS A 40 -4.70 -0.88 17.54
CA LYS A 40 -3.54 0.02 17.51
C LYS A 40 -3.69 1.11 16.46
N CYS A 41 -3.05 2.25 16.70
CA CYS A 41 -2.90 3.31 15.71
C CYS A 41 -1.78 2.96 14.71
N ILE A 42 -2.14 2.95 13.42
CA ILE A 42 -1.24 2.60 12.32
C ILE A 42 -0.95 3.85 11.50
N LEU A 43 0.33 4.19 11.40
CA LEU A 43 0.82 5.30 10.58
C LEU A 43 0.67 4.99 9.09
N LYS A 44 0.15 5.96 8.32
CA LYS A 44 -0.13 5.85 6.88
C LYS A 44 -0.87 4.55 6.54
N MET A 45 -1.94 4.28 7.29
CA MET A 45 -2.75 3.08 7.10
C MET A 45 -3.34 3.09 5.69
N ASP A 46 -3.09 2.01 4.95
CA ASP A 46 -3.61 1.85 3.60
C ASP A 46 -4.84 0.94 3.58
N GLN A 47 -4.70 -0.27 4.10
CA GLN A 47 -5.78 -1.25 4.14
C GLN A 47 -5.53 -2.32 5.20
N TYR A 48 -6.61 -2.92 5.71
CA TYR A 48 -6.53 -4.15 6.50
C TYR A 48 -6.65 -5.34 5.55
N VAL A 49 -5.59 -6.15 5.47
CA VAL A 49 -5.57 -7.33 4.59
C VAL A 49 -5.90 -8.56 5.42
N VAL A 50 -7.18 -8.94 5.43
CA VAL A 50 -7.69 -10.10 6.17
C VAL A 50 -7.05 -11.39 5.65
N PHE A 51 -7.09 -11.58 4.33
CA PHE A 51 -6.83 -12.88 3.71
C PHE A 51 -5.35 -13.28 3.67
N MET A 52 -4.43 -12.34 3.39
CA MET A 52 -3.02 -12.69 3.17
C MET A 52 -2.11 -12.52 4.40
N ILE A 53 -2.40 -11.58 5.30
CA ILE A 53 -1.47 -11.21 6.38
C ILE A 53 -2.19 -11.09 7.74
N ASN A 54 -3.54 -11.10 7.74
CA ASN A 54 -4.40 -10.80 8.89
C ASN A 54 -3.89 -9.61 9.73
N ARG A 55 -3.36 -8.59 9.04
CA ARG A 55 -2.68 -7.44 9.63
C ARG A 55 -3.02 -6.17 8.84
N CYS A 56 -2.94 -5.05 9.53
CA CYS A 56 -3.03 -3.73 8.90
C CYS A 56 -1.74 -3.43 8.10
N VAL A 57 -1.90 -3.01 6.83
CA VAL A 57 -0.83 -2.48 5.99
C VAL A 57 -0.74 -0.98 6.22
N GLY A 58 0.44 -0.52 6.60
CA GLY A 58 0.78 0.89 6.81
C GLY A 58 2.22 1.15 6.42
N TRP A 59 2.79 2.24 6.92
CA TRP A 59 4.10 2.72 6.46
C TRP A 59 5.23 1.67 6.51
N ARG A 60 5.35 0.93 7.63
CA ARG A 60 6.47 -0.01 7.87
C ARG A 60 6.47 -1.23 6.94
N ASN A 61 5.29 -1.69 6.52
CA ASN A 61 5.13 -2.93 5.74
C ASN A 61 4.60 -2.69 4.32
N TYR A 62 4.31 -1.45 3.94
CA TYR A 62 3.78 -1.12 2.61
C TYR A 62 4.69 -1.59 1.48
N LYS A 63 6.01 -1.40 1.62
CA LYS A 63 7.00 -1.87 0.62
C LYS A 63 6.95 -3.37 0.41
N ILE A 64 6.93 -4.14 1.51
CA ILE A 64 6.88 -5.60 1.45
C ILE A 64 5.58 -6.07 0.81
N PHE A 65 4.46 -5.44 1.17
CA PHE A 65 3.16 -5.71 0.57
C PHE A 65 3.15 -5.45 -0.95
N TYR A 66 3.69 -4.30 -1.39
CA TYR A 66 3.77 -3.97 -2.81
C TYR A 66 4.68 -4.94 -3.58
N LEU A 67 5.83 -5.31 -3.02
CA LEU A 67 6.71 -6.30 -3.65
C LEU A 67 6.07 -7.68 -3.74
N LEU A 68 5.32 -8.09 -2.72
CA LEU A 68 4.58 -9.36 -2.74
C LEU A 68 3.58 -9.39 -3.90
N ILE A 69 2.76 -8.35 -4.08
CA ILE A 69 1.79 -8.32 -5.19
C ILE A 69 2.48 -8.25 -6.55
N LEU A 70 3.58 -7.49 -6.66
CA LEU A 70 4.35 -7.36 -7.89
C LEU A 70 4.96 -8.70 -8.30
N TYR A 71 5.71 -9.35 -7.42
CA TYR A 71 6.34 -10.64 -7.73
C TYR A 71 5.31 -11.74 -7.97
N THR A 72 4.21 -11.75 -7.22
CA THR A 72 3.14 -12.74 -7.44
C THR A 72 2.47 -12.50 -8.81
N SER A 73 2.25 -11.25 -9.22
CA SER A 73 1.69 -10.95 -10.54
C SER A 73 2.62 -11.37 -11.68
N LEU A 74 3.93 -11.15 -11.54
CA LEU A 74 4.94 -11.61 -12.50
C LEU A 74 4.98 -13.14 -12.58
N TYR A 75 4.88 -13.82 -11.44
CA TYR A 75 4.84 -15.28 -11.38
C TYR A 75 3.58 -15.85 -12.06
N CYS A 76 2.42 -15.23 -11.84
CA CYS A 76 1.18 -15.62 -12.51
C CYS A 76 1.22 -15.43 -14.04
N ILE A 77 2.06 -14.54 -14.57
CA ILE A 77 2.31 -14.39 -16.01
C ILE A 77 3.34 -15.41 -16.50
N TYR A 78 4.38 -15.66 -15.71
CA TYR A 78 5.46 -16.57 -16.05
C TYR A 78 5.00 -18.02 -16.19
N ILE A 79 4.11 -18.50 -15.32
CA ILE A 79 3.59 -19.88 -15.35
C ILE A 79 2.91 -20.22 -16.69
N PRO A 80 1.86 -19.50 -17.14
CA PRO A 80 1.24 -19.81 -18.42
C PRO A 80 2.21 -19.60 -19.59
N ALA A 81 3.08 -18.60 -19.55
CA ALA A 81 4.06 -18.37 -20.61
C ALA A 81 5.05 -19.55 -20.77
N SER A 82 5.52 -20.13 -19.66
CA SER A 82 6.48 -21.24 -19.67
C SER A 82 5.84 -22.61 -19.93
N VAL A 83 4.60 -22.83 -19.47
CA VAL A 83 3.92 -24.13 -19.57
C VAL A 83 3.14 -24.30 -20.88
N THR A 84 2.72 -23.22 -21.54
CA THR A 84 1.90 -23.31 -22.77
C THR A 84 2.64 -24.03 -23.90
N TYR A 85 3.89 -23.65 -24.19
CA TYR A 85 4.68 -24.24 -25.28
C TYR A 85 4.85 -25.78 -25.14
N PRO A 86 5.34 -26.32 -24.01
CA PRO A 86 5.51 -27.76 -23.88
C PRO A 86 4.19 -28.52 -23.90
N VAL A 87 3.10 -27.95 -23.35
CA VAL A 87 1.77 -28.58 -23.39
C VAL A 87 1.26 -28.72 -24.83
N VAL A 88 1.37 -27.64 -25.62
CA VAL A 88 0.95 -27.65 -27.04
C VAL A 88 1.84 -28.60 -27.86
N ALA A 89 3.15 -28.61 -27.63
CA ALA A 89 4.07 -29.52 -28.32
C ALA A 89 3.74 -30.99 -28.03
N ARG A 90 3.41 -31.34 -26.78
CA ARG A 90 3.01 -32.71 -26.40
C ARG A 90 1.67 -33.12 -27.00
N TYR A 91 0.70 -32.20 -27.07
CA TYR A 91 -0.58 -32.43 -27.72
C TYR A 91 -0.44 -32.75 -29.21
N ASN A 92 0.41 -31.98 -29.93
CA ASN A 92 0.62 -32.16 -31.37
C ASN A 92 1.34 -33.48 -31.71
N VAL A 93 2.22 -33.99 -30.82
CA VAL A 93 2.97 -35.23 -31.04
C VAL A 93 2.19 -36.46 -30.58
N SER A 94 1.46 -36.37 -29.47
CA SER A 94 0.76 -37.50 -28.85
C SER A 94 -0.74 -37.40 -29.09
N THR A 95 -1.18 -37.70 -30.31
CA THR A 95 -2.61 -37.67 -30.70
C THR A 95 -3.51 -38.65 -29.92
N ARG A 96 -2.92 -39.54 -29.10
CA ARG A 96 -3.64 -40.55 -28.29
C ARG A 96 -3.72 -40.25 -26.79
N GLN A 97 -2.92 -39.33 -26.26
CA GLN A 97 -2.98 -38.93 -24.86
C GLN A 97 -3.48 -37.48 -24.80
N GLY A 98 -4.72 -37.28 -24.36
CA GLY A 98 -5.27 -35.94 -24.16
C GLY A 98 -4.41 -35.08 -23.22
N VAL A 99 -4.62 -33.76 -23.23
CA VAL A 99 -3.93 -32.86 -22.30
C VAL A 99 -4.31 -33.26 -20.87
N HIS A 100 -3.32 -33.51 -20.01
CA HIS A 100 -3.58 -33.78 -18.59
C HIS A 100 -4.31 -32.58 -17.98
N ILE A 101 -5.44 -32.85 -17.33
CA ILE A 101 -6.33 -31.84 -16.77
C ILE A 101 -5.62 -30.89 -15.78
N GLU A 102 -4.60 -31.39 -15.10
CA GLU A 102 -3.76 -30.64 -14.15
C GLU A 102 -3.09 -29.42 -14.79
N TRP A 103 -2.49 -29.57 -15.99
CA TRP A 103 -1.81 -28.46 -16.67
C TRP A 103 -2.80 -27.41 -17.18
N THR A 104 -3.94 -27.85 -17.69
CA THR A 104 -5.02 -26.96 -18.12
C THR A 104 -5.57 -26.15 -16.95
N LEU A 105 -5.81 -26.81 -15.80
CA LEU A 105 -6.27 -26.15 -14.58
C LEU A 105 -5.23 -25.15 -14.04
N LEU A 106 -3.94 -25.51 -14.07
CA LEU A 106 -2.86 -24.64 -13.64
C LEU A 106 -2.80 -23.36 -14.48
N ILE A 107 -2.82 -23.49 -15.81
CA ILE A 107 -2.82 -22.34 -16.74
C ILE A 107 -4.06 -21.47 -16.52
N ALA A 108 -5.24 -22.08 -16.41
CA ALA A 108 -6.50 -21.36 -16.23
C ALA A 108 -6.51 -20.58 -14.90
N LEU A 109 -6.13 -21.22 -13.79
CA LEU A 109 -6.11 -20.59 -12.47
C LEU A 109 -5.04 -19.50 -12.38
N ALA A 110 -3.84 -19.76 -12.88
CA ALA A 110 -2.75 -18.78 -12.89
C ALA A 110 -3.11 -17.54 -13.73
N SER A 111 -3.75 -17.74 -14.89
CA SER A 111 -4.18 -16.65 -15.76
C SER A 111 -5.31 -15.82 -15.13
N LEU A 112 -6.32 -16.49 -14.56
CA LEU A 112 -7.45 -15.81 -13.90
C LEU A 112 -6.95 -14.98 -12.71
N LEU A 113 -6.17 -15.57 -11.82
CA LEU A 113 -5.59 -14.88 -10.67
C LEU A 113 -4.63 -13.76 -11.13
N GLY A 114 -3.83 -14.02 -12.17
CA GLY A 114 -2.88 -13.08 -12.75
C GLY A 114 -3.55 -11.79 -13.21
N ILE A 115 -4.69 -11.87 -13.91
CA ILE A 115 -5.43 -10.69 -14.37
C ILE A 115 -5.81 -9.79 -13.18
N PHE A 116 -6.37 -10.36 -12.12
CA PHE A 116 -6.74 -9.61 -10.92
C PHE A 116 -5.53 -8.99 -10.23
N LEU A 117 -4.44 -9.76 -10.06
CA LEU A 117 -3.22 -9.28 -9.41
C LEU A 117 -2.50 -8.19 -10.20
N VAL A 118 -2.49 -8.28 -11.54
CA VAL A 118 -1.91 -7.24 -12.40
C VAL A 118 -2.73 -5.95 -12.28
N ALA A 119 -4.05 -6.02 -12.38
CA ALA A 119 -4.92 -4.85 -12.21
C ALA A 119 -4.72 -4.20 -10.81
N PHE A 120 -4.61 -5.04 -9.77
CA PHE A 120 -4.35 -4.59 -8.41
C PHE A 120 -2.98 -3.94 -8.25
N THR A 121 -1.94 -4.50 -8.87
CA THR A 121 -0.59 -3.94 -8.88
C THR A 121 -0.54 -2.60 -9.60
N VAL A 122 -1.24 -2.46 -10.75
CA VAL A 122 -1.38 -1.18 -11.46
C VAL A 122 -2.09 -0.14 -10.59
N PHE A 123 -3.16 -0.54 -9.90
CA PHE A 123 -3.86 0.34 -8.97
C PHE A 123 -2.94 0.86 -7.85
N HIS A 124 -2.22 -0.03 -7.17
CA HIS A 124 -1.27 0.37 -6.12
C HIS A 124 -0.11 1.19 -6.66
N THR A 125 0.37 0.89 -7.88
CA THR A 125 1.41 1.70 -8.53
C THR A 125 0.92 3.14 -8.74
N ARG A 126 -0.32 3.34 -9.19
CA ARG A 126 -0.91 4.69 -9.33
C ARG A 126 -1.02 5.42 -8.00
N LEU A 127 -1.37 4.72 -6.92
CA LEU A 127 -1.41 5.29 -5.57
C LEU A 127 -0.02 5.73 -5.09
N ILE A 128 1.00 4.91 -5.32
CA ILE A 128 2.40 5.22 -5.01
C ILE A 128 2.84 6.47 -5.75
N LEU A 129 2.61 6.54 -7.06
CA LEU A 129 3.03 7.67 -7.89
C LEU A 129 2.35 8.98 -7.51
N ARG A 130 1.15 8.92 -6.90
CA ARG A 130 0.44 10.08 -6.36
C ARG A 130 0.67 10.27 -4.85
N ASN A 131 1.46 9.44 -4.19
CA ASN A 131 1.63 9.44 -2.73
C ASN A 131 0.32 9.42 -1.92
N GLN A 132 -0.70 8.73 -2.43
CA GLN A 132 -2.01 8.61 -1.78
C GLN A 132 -2.17 7.21 -1.16
N THR A 133 -2.90 7.12 -0.05
CA THR A 133 -3.38 5.82 0.45
C THR A 133 -4.70 5.43 -0.22
N THR A 134 -5.04 4.14 -0.19
CA THR A 134 -6.33 3.63 -0.65
C THR A 134 -7.49 4.32 0.07
N ILE A 135 -7.36 4.58 1.38
CA ILE A 135 -8.35 5.32 2.18
C ILE A 135 -8.53 6.75 1.67
N GLU A 136 -7.43 7.45 1.38
CA GLU A 136 -7.47 8.83 0.88
C GLU A 136 -8.14 8.90 -0.50
N ASN A 137 -7.77 7.99 -1.41
CA ASN A 137 -8.36 7.91 -2.75
C ASN A 137 -9.87 7.63 -2.70
N ILE A 138 -10.32 6.72 -1.82
CA ILE A 138 -11.75 6.44 -1.65
C ILE A 138 -12.49 7.63 -1.04
N ARG A 139 -11.93 8.26 0.01
CA ARG A 139 -12.55 9.44 0.65
C ARG A 139 -12.68 10.63 -0.28
N GLN A 140 -11.69 10.86 -1.15
CA GLN A 140 -11.76 11.89 -2.18
C GLN A 140 -12.90 11.62 -3.16
N LYS A 141 -13.03 10.37 -3.65
CA LYS A 141 -14.13 9.99 -4.55
C LYS A 141 -15.51 10.11 -3.91
N GLN A 142 -15.63 9.76 -2.63
CA GLN A 142 -16.93 9.72 -1.94
C GLN A 142 -17.50 11.11 -1.67
N LYS A 143 -16.64 12.12 -1.46
CA LYS A 143 -17.11 13.41 -0.96
C LYS A 143 -17.68 14.34 -2.04
N HIS A 144 -17.45 14.13 -3.34
CA HIS A 144 -17.79 15.11 -4.40
C HIS A 144 -17.35 16.56 -4.06
N ILE A 145 -16.45 16.73 -3.09
CA ILE A 145 -15.87 18.00 -2.69
C ILE A 145 -14.74 18.25 -3.68
N GLU A 146 -14.66 19.49 -4.17
CA GLU A 146 -13.53 20.08 -4.90
C GLU A 146 -12.22 19.30 -4.70
N PRO A 147 -11.51 18.92 -5.78
CA PRO A 147 -10.32 18.10 -5.69
C PRO A 147 -9.30 18.77 -4.78
N ARG A 148 -9.22 18.29 -3.52
CA ARG A 148 -8.22 18.77 -2.57
C ARG A 148 -6.84 18.54 -3.19
N VAL A 149 -6.12 19.63 -3.41
CA VAL A 149 -4.74 19.60 -3.90
C VAL A 149 -3.95 18.64 -3.01
N ASN A 150 -3.28 17.69 -3.64
CA ASN A 150 -2.56 16.67 -2.91
C ASN A 150 -1.23 17.24 -2.40
N VAL A 151 -1.25 17.77 -1.17
CA VAL A 151 -0.09 18.39 -0.50
C VAL A 151 1.10 17.42 -0.35
N TYR A 152 0.85 16.11 -0.43
CA TYR A 152 1.89 15.08 -0.29
C TYR A 152 2.53 14.67 -1.62
N ASP A 153 2.05 15.19 -2.75
CA ASP A 153 2.60 14.85 -4.06
C ASP A 153 3.88 15.67 -4.31
N LEU A 154 5.03 14.99 -4.28
CA LEU A 154 6.34 15.59 -4.57
C LEU A 154 6.79 15.31 -6.02
N GLY A 155 5.93 14.68 -6.83
CA GLY A 155 6.21 14.21 -8.18
C GLY A 155 6.42 12.68 -8.24
N PRO A 156 6.18 12.05 -9.41
CA PRO A 156 6.10 10.59 -9.53
C PRO A 156 7.37 9.85 -9.09
N LEU A 157 8.55 10.38 -9.43
CA LEU A 157 9.83 9.76 -9.12
C LEU A 157 10.19 9.89 -7.62
N GLU A 158 9.96 11.06 -7.03
CA GLU A 158 10.25 11.29 -5.62
C GLU A 158 9.27 10.52 -4.73
N ASN A 159 8.00 10.45 -5.12
CA ASN A 159 7.01 9.61 -4.45
C ASN A 159 7.38 8.12 -4.50
N TRP A 160 7.91 7.65 -5.63
CA TRP A 160 8.41 6.29 -5.77
C TRP A 160 9.62 6.02 -4.88
N LYS A 161 10.63 6.89 -4.93
CA LYS A 161 11.83 6.81 -4.08
C LYS A 161 11.48 6.85 -2.59
N ALA A 162 10.47 7.63 -2.20
CA ALA A 162 9.99 7.72 -0.82
C ALA A 162 9.44 6.38 -0.28
N ILE A 163 9.10 5.42 -1.14
CA ILE A 163 8.61 4.10 -0.74
C ILE A 163 9.67 3.02 -0.98
N MET A 164 10.33 3.05 -2.14
CA MET A 164 11.27 2.00 -2.54
C MET A 164 12.70 2.20 -2.00
N GLY A 165 13.09 3.45 -1.75
CA GLY A 165 14.44 3.87 -1.37
C GLY A 165 15.17 4.63 -2.49
N ALA A 166 16.26 5.32 -2.13
CA ALA A 166 17.01 6.16 -3.06
C ALA A 166 17.78 5.36 -4.13
N SER A 167 18.27 4.17 -3.78
CA SER A 167 19.07 3.33 -4.69
C SER A 167 18.22 2.27 -5.38
N PHE A 168 18.47 2.07 -6.68
CA PHE A 168 17.83 1.04 -7.51
C PHE A 168 17.91 -0.38 -6.94
N TRP A 169 19.05 -0.77 -6.36
CA TRP A 169 19.24 -2.10 -5.76
C TRP A 169 18.31 -2.38 -4.58
N LEU A 170 17.89 -1.35 -3.86
CA LEU A 170 16.94 -1.50 -2.76
C LEU A 170 15.52 -1.69 -3.27
N TRP A 171 15.20 -1.36 -4.52
CA TRP A 171 13.83 -1.46 -5.05
C TRP A 171 13.34 -2.91 -5.10
N PHE A 172 14.24 -3.86 -5.36
CA PHE A 172 13.89 -5.28 -5.46
C PHE A 172 14.03 -6.04 -4.13
N GLY A 173 14.73 -5.46 -3.15
CA GLY A 173 15.01 -6.07 -1.86
C GLY A 173 14.02 -5.68 -0.75
N THR A 174 13.88 -6.54 0.26
CA THR A 174 13.04 -6.28 1.45
C THR A 174 13.61 -5.22 2.40
N LYS A 175 14.90 -4.87 2.25
CA LYS A 175 15.55 -3.81 3.03
C LYS A 175 14.95 -2.46 2.67
N SER A 176 14.33 -1.79 3.64
CA SER A 176 13.85 -0.42 3.48
C SER A 176 14.98 0.55 3.82
N SER A 177 15.37 1.40 2.86
CA SER A 177 16.33 2.50 3.10
C SER A 177 15.72 3.72 3.76
N VAL A 178 14.42 3.68 4.07
CA VAL A 178 13.68 4.87 4.47
C VAL A 178 13.97 5.18 5.93
N SER A 179 15.05 5.92 6.14
CA SER A 179 15.25 6.75 7.31
C SER A 179 14.02 7.65 7.49
N PHE A 180 13.53 7.70 8.73
CA PHE A 180 12.40 8.50 9.23
C PHE A 180 12.40 10.00 8.80
N VAL A 181 13.54 10.48 8.29
CA VAL A 181 13.89 11.88 8.03
C VAL A 181 13.31 12.46 6.75
N LEU A 182 13.01 11.64 5.72
CA LEU A 182 12.58 12.17 4.41
C LEU A 182 11.09 12.49 4.29
N TRP A 183 10.28 12.21 5.31
CA TRP A 183 8.81 12.32 5.21
C TRP A 183 8.17 13.29 6.20
N CYS A 184 8.92 13.71 7.21
CA CYS A 184 8.59 14.93 7.93
C CYS A 184 9.43 16.03 7.29
N PRO A 185 8.86 17.12 6.76
CA PRO A 185 9.63 18.34 6.66
C PRO A 185 9.97 18.73 8.11
N VAL A 186 11.08 18.22 8.63
CA VAL A 186 11.76 18.65 9.85
C VAL A 186 12.39 20.03 9.61
N THR A 187 11.67 20.91 8.91
CA THR A 187 11.90 22.35 8.88
C THR A 187 10.96 23.09 9.83
N LEU A 188 10.06 22.37 10.52
CA LEU A 188 9.17 22.93 11.55
C LEU A 188 9.35 22.33 12.96
N LEU A 189 10.33 21.44 13.16
CA LEU A 189 10.65 20.84 14.46
C LEU A 189 11.83 21.52 15.19
N THR A 190 12.20 22.76 14.82
CA THR A 190 13.14 23.56 15.62
C THR A 190 12.47 24.31 16.79
N HIS A 191 11.14 24.22 16.94
CA HIS A 191 10.49 24.62 18.18
C HIS A 191 10.00 23.39 18.94
N SER A 192 10.91 22.82 19.72
CA SER A 192 10.55 22.00 20.87
C SER A 192 9.80 22.88 21.89
N PRO A 193 8.51 22.65 22.20
CA PRO A 193 8.00 23.08 23.49
C PRO A 193 8.62 22.16 24.53
N THR A 194 9.53 22.70 25.32
CA THR A 194 9.90 22.14 26.62
C THR A 194 8.62 22.01 27.45
N PHE A 195 8.03 20.82 27.46
CA PHE A 195 6.98 20.50 28.43
C PHE A 195 7.65 20.20 29.76
N THR A 196 7.77 21.22 30.59
CA THR A 196 7.97 21.06 32.03
C THR A 196 6.76 20.33 32.62
N PRO A 197 6.94 19.28 33.44
CA PRO A 197 5.84 18.73 34.21
C PRO A 197 5.48 19.77 35.29
N THR A 198 4.30 20.38 35.18
CA THR A 198 3.71 21.13 36.29
C THR A 198 3.00 20.17 37.26
N PRO A 199 3.00 20.50 38.56
CA PRO A 199 2.85 19.56 39.68
C PRO A 199 1.46 18.92 39.84
#